data_AF-A0A0M3KGZ0-F1
#
_entry.id   AF-A0A0M3KGZ0-F1
#
_cell.length_a   1.000
_cell.length_b   1.000
_cell.length_c   1.000
_cell.angle_alpha   90.00
_cell.angle_beta   90.00
_cell.angle_gamma   90.00
#
_symmetry.space_group_name_H-M   'P 1'
#
loop_
_entity.id
_entity.type
_entity.pdbx_description
1 polymer ?
#
loop_
_entity_poly.entity_id
_entity_poly.type
_entity_poly.pdbx_seq_one_letter_code
_entity_poly.pdbx_strand_id
1 'polypeptide(L)'
;MLEKEGYFIRGEMVVNIEGSHTVSPYEFYARPIRVNNNLESAKSDDESMPSNGSDIAVEDDAMITANEELQKYAEELNTFYGHPNNRKFIDIARVSKAAIKDDYYCRIRFLDSGGTEIRILSTLFEIHAMHCDRPPMCLQMCIYGVKPTNDQSQWSANVIKFFRKELREDVPVVVNVVGRY
;
A
#
# COMPACT_ATOMS: atom_id res chain seq x y z
N MET A 1 6.15 6.28 12.03
CA MET A 1 5.44 5.02 12.31
C MET A 1 6.20 3.90 11.61
N LEU A 2 6.19 3.84 10.28
CA LEU A 2 6.91 2.83 9.49
C LEU A 2 8.44 2.73 9.74
N GLU A 3 9.15 3.86 9.88
CA GLU A 3 10.58 3.86 10.22
C GLU A 3 10.90 3.17 11.57
N LYS A 4 10.01 3.33 12.55
CA LYS A 4 10.19 2.75 13.89
C LYS A 4 9.75 1.27 13.95
N GLU A 5 9.03 0.82 12.93
CA GLU A 5 8.46 -0.52 12.82
C GLU A 5 9.27 -1.44 11.89
N GLY A 6 10.47 -1.01 11.48
CA GLY A 6 11.41 -1.86 10.74
C GLY A 6 11.15 -1.96 9.23
N TYR A 7 10.34 -1.06 8.66
CA TYR A 7 10.10 -1.02 7.20
C TYR A 7 11.15 -0.24 6.41
N PHE A 8 12.12 0.39 7.10
CA PHE A 8 13.20 1.14 6.49
C PHE A 8 14.54 0.46 6.78
N ILE A 9 15.32 0.20 5.74
CA ILE A 9 16.67 -0.35 5.82
C ILE A 9 17.60 0.67 5.18
N ARG A 10 18.48 1.30 5.98
CA ARG A 10 19.48 2.28 5.52
C ARG A 10 18.91 3.46 4.69
N GLY A 11 17.67 3.85 4.95
CA GLY A 11 16.98 4.95 4.25
C GLY A 11 16.16 4.51 3.03
N GLU A 12 16.26 3.23 2.67
CA GLU A 12 15.46 2.60 1.61
C GLU A 12 14.27 1.86 2.21
N MET A 13 13.23 1.69 1.41
CA MET A 13 12.04 0.92 1.76
C MET A 13 11.84 -0.15 0.70
N VAL A 14 11.61 -1.39 1.13
CA VAL A 14 11.22 -2.46 0.22
C VAL A 14 9.69 -2.49 0.19
N VAL A 15 9.12 -2.45 -1.01
CA VAL A 15 7.66 -2.41 -1.19
C VAL A 15 7.20 -3.47 -2.17
N ASN A 16 6.01 -4.01 -1.93
CA ASN A 16 5.25 -4.71 -2.96
C ASN A 16 4.35 -3.71 -3.69
N ILE A 17 4.27 -3.78 -5.02
CA ILE A 17 3.44 -2.87 -5.80
C ILE A 17 2.00 -3.38 -5.91
N GLU A 18 1.04 -2.49 -5.73
CA GLU A 18 -0.40 -2.74 -5.95
C GLU A 18 -0.78 -2.22 -7.35
N GLY A 19 -0.32 -2.96 -8.37
CA GLY A 19 -0.40 -2.62 -9.79
C GLY A 19 -1.81 -2.41 -10.33
N SER A 20 -2.78 -3.20 -9.84
CA SER A 20 -4.20 -3.16 -10.20
C SER A 20 -4.85 -1.81 -9.88
N HIS A 21 -4.29 -1.08 -8.91
CA HIS A 21 -4.72 0.25 -8.50
C HIS A 21 -3.83 1.37 -9.06
N THR A 22 -2.82 1.05 -9.87
CA THR A 22 -1.90 2.04 -10.44
C THR A 22 -2.61 2.93 -11.46
N VAL A 23 -2.58 4.24 -11.21
CA VAL A 23 -3.20 5.26 -12.05
C VAL A 23 -2.17 5.86 -13.01
N SER A 24 -1.01 6.28 -12.49
CA SER A 24 0.05 6.92 -13.27
C SER A 24 1.37 6.98 -12.48
N PRO A 25 2.47 7.48 -13.07
CA PRO A 25 3.68 7.78 -12.31
C PRO A 25 3.48 8.79 -11.16
N TYR A 26 2.40 9.58 -11.15
CA TYR A 26 2.05 10.49 -10.05
C TYR A 26 1.14 9.88 -9.00
N GLU A 27 0.54 8.74 -9.29
CA GLU A 27 -0.35 8.06 -8.36
C GLU A 27 -0.31 6.56 -8.61
N PHE A 28 0.45 5.88 -7.78
CA PHE A 28 0.46 4.43 -7.68
C PHE A 28 0.46 4.03 -6.20
N TYR A 29 0.26 2.75 -5.96
CA TYR A 29 0.05 2.22 -4.62
C TYR A 29 1.07 1.13 -4.35
N ALA A 30 1.62 1.11 -3.13
CA ALA A 30 2.59 0.13 -2.73
C ALA A 30 2.50 -0.16 -1.24
N ARG A 31 2.77 -1.41 -0.87
CA ARG A 31 2.73 -1.92 0.50
C ARG A 31 4.16 -2.15 1.00
N PRO A 32 4.58 -1.49 2.08
CA PRO A 32 5.88 -1.77 2.71
C PRO A 32 5.95 -3.23 3.18
N ILE A 33 7.06 -3.91 2.90
CA ILE A 33 7.35 -5.26 3.39
C ILE A 33 8.56 -5.24 4.31
N ARG A 34 8.56 -6.10 5.33
CA ARG A 34 9.69 -6.25 6.25
C ARG A 34 10.61 -7.33 5.73
N VAL A 35 11.85 -6.97 5.43
CA VAL A 35 12.89 -7.93 5.04
C VAL A 35 13.82 -8.14 6.24
N ASN A 36 13.87 -9.38 6.74
CA ASN A 36 14.71 -9.73 7.89
C ASN A 36 16.15 -10.00 7.42
N ASN A 37 17.02 -9.00 7.47
CA ASN A 37 18.44 -9.14 7.15
C ASN A 37 19.26 -9.83 8.27
N ASN A 38 18.74 -10.88 8.91
CA ASN A 38 19.48 -11.66 9.92
C ASN A 38 20.70 -12.43 9.36
N LEU A 39 21.09 -12.19 8.10
CA LEU A 39 22.26 -12.79 7.45
C LEU A 39 23.46 -11.82 7.33
N GLU A 40 23.34 -10.54 7.73
CA GLU A 40 24.49 -9.62 7.67
C GLU A 40 25.51 -9.82 8.83
N SER A 41 25.18 -10.56 9.89
CA SER A 41 26.11 -10.83 11.01
C SER A 41 26.98 -12.08 10.84
N ALA A 42 27.01 -12.70 9.66
CA ALA A 42 27.81 -13.92 9.40
C ALA A 42 28.71 -13.83 8.15
N LYS A 43 29.07 -12.63 7.68
CA LYS A 43 30.09 -12.45 6.64
C LYS A 43 31.29 -11.67 7.18
N SER A 44 32.10 -12.34 8.00
CA SER A 44 33.53 -12.08 8.04
C SER A 44 34.21 -12.99 7.01
N ASP A 45 34.84 -12.34 6.03
CA ASP A 45 35.93 -12.83 5.20
C ASP A 45 35.70 -14.13 4.40
N ASP A 46 35.02 -14.03 3.25
CA ASP A 46 35.52 -14.73 2.05
C ASP A 46 35.00 -14.08 0.76
N GLU A 47 35.92 -13.72 -0.14
CA GLU A 47 35.62 -13.19 -1.47
C GLU A 47 35.25 -14.35 -2.41
N SER A 48 33.94 -14.60 -2.66
CA SER A 48 33.52 -15.26 -3.91
C SER A 48 32.00 -15.17 -4.19
N MET A 49 31.70 -14.70 -5.41
CA MET A 49 30.47 -14.87 -6.22
C MET A 49 29.13 -14.23 -5.75
N PRO A 50 28.31 -13.70 -6.70
CA PRO A 50 27.02 -13.10 -6.37
C PRO A 50 25.99 -14.17 -6.04
N SER A 51 25.51 -14.18 -4.80
CA SER A 51 24.48 -15.09 -4.29
C SER A 51 23.07 -14.62 -4.68
N ASN A 52 22.73 -14.62 -5.96
CA ASN A 52 21.38 -14.20 -6.40
C ASN A 52 20.26 -15.15 -5.93
N GLY A 53 20.58 -16.40 -5.54
CA GLY A 53 19.57 -17.39 -5.17
C GLY A 53 19.07 -17.30 -3.72
N SER A 54 19.88 -16.77 -2.79
CA SER A 54 19.47 -16.59 -1.39
C SER A 54 18.53 -15.40 -1.21
N ASP A 55 18.75 -14.36 -2.00
CA ASP A 55 18.11 -13.06 -1.81
C ASP A 55 16.66 -13.09 -2.34
N ILE A 56 16.43 -13.79 -3.47
CA ILE A 56 15.09 -14.01 -4.04
C ILE A 56 14.20 -14.79 -3.05
N ALA A 57 14.71 -15.85 -2.42
CA ALA A 57 13.92 -16.64 -1.48
C ALA A 57 13.49 -15.83 -0.23
N VAL A 58 14.37 -14.94 0.25
CA VAL A 58 14.08 -14.06 1.39
C VAL A 58 13.04 -12.99 1.03
N GLU A 59 13.11 -12.47 -0.19
CA GLU A 59 12.13 -11.52 -0.74
C GLU A 59 10.75 -12.15 -0.92
N ASP A 60 10.69 -13.35 -1.48
CA ASP A 60 9.44 -14.12 -1.66
C ASP A 60 8.80 -14.43 -0.29
N ASP A 61 9.59 -14.91 0.69
CA ASP A 61 9.12 -15.19 2.05
C ASP A 61 8.57 -13.92 2.74
N ALA A 62 9.22 -12.77 2.53
CA ALA A 62 8.76 -11.49 3.07
C ALA A 62 7.43 -11.05 2.44
N MET A 63 7.26 -11.23 1.13
CA MET A 63 6.00 -10.94 0.44
C MET A 63 4.86 -11.83 0.92
N ILE A 64 5.11 -13.14 1.07
CA ILE A 64 4.15 -14.13 1.57
C ILE A 64 3.73 -13.75 2.98
N THR A 65 4.69 -13.55 3.90
CA THR A 65 4.42 -13.19 5.29
C THR A 65 3.56 -11.93 5.39
N ALA A 66 3.89 -10.91 4.59
CA ALA A 66 3.16 -9.66 4.63
C ALA A 66 1.72 -9.82 4.06
N ASN A 67 1.50 -10.74 3.10
CA ASN A 67 0.17 -11.04 2.59
C ASN A 67 -0.67 -11.85 3.60
N GLU A 68 -0.06 -12.83 4.27
CA GLU A 68 -0.71 -13.61 5.33
C GLU A 68 -1.15 -12.70 6.50
N GLU A 69 -0.32 -11.73 6.88
CA GLU A 69 -0.65 -10.75 7.91
C GLU A 69 -1.88 -9.92 7.53
N LEU A 70 -1.95 -9.45 6.27
CA LEU A 70 -3.09 -8.69 5.77
C LEU A 70 -4.37 -9.54 5.73
N GLN A 71 -4.26 -10.81 5.31
CA GLN A 71 -5.39 -11.72 5.27
C GLN A 71 -5.94 -11.99 6.68
N LYS A 72 -5.06 -12.20 7.66
CA LYS A 72 -5.46 -12.36 9.05
C LYS A 72 -6.24 -11.15 9.56
N TYR A 73 -5.83 -9.93 9.20
CA TYR A 73 -6.57 -8.72 9.57
C TYR A 73 -7.93 -8.61 8.90
N ALA A 74 -8.03 -8.99 7.62
CA ALA A 74 -9.31 -9.06 6.94
C ALA A 74 -10.26 -10.05 7.63
N GLU A 75 -9.75 -11.20 8.08
CA GLU A 75 -10.51 -12.20 8.84
C GLU A 75 -10.95 -11.70 10.22
N GLU A 76 -10.08 -11.01 10.95
CA GLU A 76 -10.41 -10.34 12.23
C GLU A 76 -11.56 -9.33 12.04
N LEU A 77 -11.49 -8.48 11.02
CA LEU A 77 -12.53 -7.51 10.70
C LEU A 77 -13.85 -8.20 10.30
N ASN A 78 -13.78 -9.22 9.43
CA ASN A 78 -14.96 -9.98 8.99
C ASN A 78 -15.66 -10.68 10.15
N THR A 79 -14.90 -11.23 11.10
CA THR A 79 -15.44 -11.87 12.30
C THR A 79 -16.10 -10.84 13.21
N PHE A 80 -15.44 -9.71 13.47
CA PHE A 80 -15.95 -8.67 14.35
C PHE A 80 -17.22 -8.02 13.79
N TYR A 81 -17.21 -7.58 12.53
CA TYR A 81 -18.38 -6.97 11.88
C TYR A 81 -19.37 -8.00 11.36
N GLY A 82 -19.08 -9.30 11.41
CA GLY A 82 -20.04 -10.38 11.21
C GLY A 82 -21.20 -10.30 12.21
N HIS A 83 -20.94 -9.79 13.42
CA HIS A 83 -21.95 -9.56 14.44
C HIS A 83 -22.67 -8.21 14.26
N PRO A 84 -24.01 -8.18 14.09
CA PRO A 84 -24.76 -6.94 13.87
C PRO A 84 -24.60 -5.89 14.97
N ASN A 85 -24.40 -6.30 16.22
CA ASN A 85 -24.24 -5.39 17.36
C ASN A 85 -22.96 -4.54 17.28
N ASN A 86 -21.97 -4.97 16.49
CA ASN A 86 -20.71 -4.27 16.31
C ASN A 86 -20.76 -3.28 15.13
N ARG A 87 -21.89 -3.21 14.41
CA ARG A 87 -22.07 -2.34 13.25
C ARG A 87 -22.69 -1.03 13.68
N LYS A 88 -21.90 0.04 13.62
CA LYS A 88 -22.37 1.40 13.86
C LYS A 88 -22.41 2.16 12.54
N PHE A 89 -23.56 2.70 12.15
CA PHE A 89 -23.66 3.50 10.94
C PHE A 89 -22.88 4.81 11.06
N ILE A 90 -22.35 5.27 9.93
CA ILE A 90 -21.67 6.55 9.83
C ILE A 90 -22.68 7.69 10.02
N ASP A 91 -22.37 8.60 10.93
CA ASP A 91 -23.13 9.84 11.05
C ASP A 91 -22.85 10.75 9.85
N ILE A 92 -23.87 10.90 9.00
CA ILE A 92 -23.82 11.72 7.78
C ILE A 92 -23.46 13.18 8.12
N ALA A 93 -23.88 13.70 9.27
CA ALA A 93 -23.55 15.07 9.68
C ALA A 93 -22.03 15.26 9.92
N ARG A 94 -21.29 14.19 10.27
CA ARG A 94 -19.84 14.23 10.40
C ARG A 94 -19.12 14.23 9.04
N VAL A 95 -19.74 13.65 8.01
CA VAL A 95 -19.14 13.46 6.68
C VAL A 95 -19.61 14.52 5.66
N SER A 96 -20.71 15.23 5.96
CA SER A 96 -21.38 16.18 5.06
C SER A 96 -20.60 17.45 4.70
N LYS A 97 -19.44 17.72 5.33
CA LYS A 97 -18.50 18.74 4.83
C LYS A 97 -17.85 18.34 3.50
N ALA A 98 -17.83 17.04 3.17
CA ALA A 98 -17.26 16.49 1.94
C ALA A 98 -18.29 15.87 0.99
N ALA A 99 -19.52 15.64 1.46
CA ALA A 99 -20.60 15.12 0.63
C ALA A 99 -21.24 16.26 -0.16
N ILE A 100 -21.25 16.15 -1.48
CA ILE A 100 -22.05 17.02 -2.34
C ILE A 100 -23.50 16.80 -1.93
N LYS A 101 -24.16 17.89 -1.54
CA LYS A 101 -25.56 17.90 -1.10
C LYS A 101 -26.39 17.19 -2.17
N ASP A 102 -27.09 16.13 -1.76
CA ASP A 102 -28.02 15.29 -2.53
C ASP A 102 -27.50 13.94 -3.07
N ASP A 103 -26.22 13.58 -2.91
CA ASP A 103 -25.74 12.24 -3.27
C ASP A 103 -25.54 11.31 -2.06
N TYR A 104 -26.30 10.20 -2.04
CA TYR A 104 -26.14 9.08 -1.11
C TYR A 104 -24.84 8.29 -1.32
N TYR A 105 -24.01 8.70 -2.27
CA TYR A 105 -22.78 8.02 -2.65
C TYR A 105 -21.57 8.74 -2.08
N CYS A 106 -20.57 7.96 -1.72
CA CYS A 106 -19.28 8.47 -1.29
C CYS A 106 -18.17 7.69 -1.99
N ARG A 107 -17.07 8.39 -2.27
CA ARG A 107 -15.85 7.77 -2.74
C ARG A 107 -15.02 7.36 -1.54
N ILE A 108 -14.78 6.06 -1.40
CA ILE A 108 -13.92 5.47 -0.37
C ILE A 108 -12.54 5.19 -0.96
N ARG A 109 -11.52 5.16 -0.11
CA ARG A 109 -10.15 4.72 -0.43
C ARG A 109 -9.83 3.52 0.45
N PHE A 110 -9.31 2.44 -0.13
CA PHE A 110 -8.88 1.30 0.66
C PHE A 110 -7.49 1.60 1.24
N LEU A 111 -7.39 1.60 2.56
CA LEU A 111 -6.18 2.01 3.28
C LEU A 111 -5.07 0.95 3.24
N ASP A 112 -5.44 -0.31 3.04
CA ASP A 112 -4.51 -1.44 3.15
C ASP A 112 -4.20 -2.13 1.81
N SER A 113 -5.01 -1.90 0.78
CA SER A 113 -4.77 -2.38 -0.59
C SER A 113 -4.60 -1.24 -1.60
N GLY A 114 -5.00 -0.01 -1.27
CA GLY A 114 -4.96 1.12 -2.20
C GLY A 114 -6.17 1.17 -3.14
N GLY A 115 -6.19 2.15 -4.02
CA GLY A 115 -7.31 2.39 -4.93
C GLY A 115 -8.55 2.99 -4.25
N THR A 116 -9.58 3.22 -5.06
CA THR A 116 -10.82 3.88 -4.62
C THR A 116 -12.05 3.23 -5.20
N GLU A 117 -13.17 3.34 -4.49
CA GLU A 117 -14.46 2.84 -4.96
C GLU A 117 -15.59 3.82 -4.60
N ILE A 118 -16.68 3.80 -5.38
CA ILE A 118 -17.90 4.54 -5.06
C ILE A 118 -18.89 3.58 -4.38
N ARG A 119 -19.38 3.96 -3.19
CA ARG A 119 -20.32 3.18 -2.38
C ARG A 119 -21.44 4.04 -1.86
N ILE A 120 -22.58 3.41 -1.57
CA ILE A 120 -23.70 4.08 -0.91
C ILE A 120 -23.33 4.27 0.56
N LEU A 121 -23.52 5.46 1.11
CA LEU A 121 -23.14 5.79 2.48
C LEU A 121 -23.84 4.89 3.51
N SER A 122 -25.08 4.46 3.25
CA SER A 122 -25.83 3.55 4.11
C SER A 122 -25.26 2.13 4.18
N THR A 123 -24.34 1.75 3.27
CA THR A 123 -23.66 0.44 3.33
C THR A 123 -22.36 0.48 4.14
N LEU A 124 -21.99 1.65 4.67
CA LEU A 124 -20.74 1.85 5.39
C LEU A 124 -20.98 1.95 6.91
N PHE A 125 -20.03 1.41 7.66
CA PHE A 125 -20.02 1.45 9.12
C PHE A 125 -18.80 2.23 9.63
N GLU A 126 -18.95 2.87 10.78
CA GLU A 126 -17.83 3.45 11.51
C GLU A 126 -16.86 2.35 11.94
N ILE A 127 -15.57 2.57 11.69
CA ILE A 127 -14.52 1.68 12.18
C ILE A 127 -14.40 1.80 13.71
N HIS A 128 -14.45 0.66 14.40
CA HIS A 128 -14.22 0.57 15.83
C HIS A 128 -12.77 0.93 16.17
N ALA A 129 -12.57 1.71 17.23
CA ALA A 129 -11.26 2.28 17.59
C ALA A 129 -10.16 1.23 17.79
N MET A 130 -10.51 0.02 18.27
CA MET A 130 -9.55 -1.08 18.44
C MET A 130 -8.88 -1.54 17.13
N HIS A 131 -9.48 -1.22 15.97
CA HIS A 131 -8.93 -1.53 14.65
C HIS A 131 -8.15 -0.35 14.05
N CYS A 132 -8.03 0.76 14.78
CA CYS A 132 -7.29 1.96 14.35
C CYS A 132 -5.90 2.08 14.97
N ASP A 133 -5.48 1.11 15.78
CA ASP A 133 -4.16 1.13 16.44
C ASP A 133 -3.01 0.93 15.44
N ARG A 134 -3.30 0.34 14.27
CA ARG A 134 -2.32 0.04 13.22
C ARG A 134 -2.34 1.11 12.12
N PRO A 135 -1.18 1.47 11.54
CA PRO A 135 -1.15 2.37 10.40
C PRO A 135 -1.77 1.70 9.15
N PRO A 136 -2.28 2.51 8.19
CA PRO A 136 -2.60 2.03 6.85
C PRO A 136 -1.41 1.28 6.22
N MET A 137 -1.69 0.08 5.69
CA MET A 137 -0.64 -0.78 5.13
C MET A 137 -0.36 -0.53 3.65
N CYS A 138 -1.14 0.31 2.97
CA CYS A 138 -0.89 0.72 1.60
C CYS A 138 -0.61 2.23 1.50
N LEU A 139 0.51 2.55 0.86
CA LEU A 139 0.98 3.90 0.64
C LEU A 139 0.65 4.34 -0.78
N GLN A 140 0.07 5.54 -0.89
CA GLN A 140 0.01 6.25 -2.17
C GLN A 140 1.38 6.88 -2.43
N MET A 141 1.93 6.62 -3.62
CA MET A 141 3.26 7.03 -4.03
C MET A 141 3.23 7.78 -5.36
N CYS A 142 4.27 8.58 -5.58
CA CYS A 142 4.57 9.25 -6.84
C CYS A 142 6.06 9.16 -7.14
N ILE A 143 6.43 9.09 -8.42
CA ILE A 143 7.82 9.16 -8.83
C ILE A 143 8.29 10.60 -8.79
N TYR A 144 9.40 10.83 -8.10
CA TYR A 144 10.04 12.13 -8.01
C TYR A 144 10.85 12.46 -9.26
N GLY A 145 10.85 13.74 -9.65
CA GLY A 145 11.69 14.25 -10.73
C GLY A 145 11.21 13.94 -12.15
N VAL A 146 10.04 13.32 -12.31
CA VAL A 146 9.44 13.04 -13.62
C VAL A 146 8.25 13.94 -13.91
N LYS A 147 8.02 14.26 -15.19
CA LYS A 147 6.84 14.97 -15.64
C LYS A 147 6.38 14.54 -17.03
N PRO A 148 5.09 14.71 -17.36
CA PRO A 148 4.61 14.57 -18.72
C PRO A 148 5.38 15.48 -19.66
N THR A 149 5.65 15.01 -20.88
CA THR A 149 6.38 15.76 -21.89
C THR A 149 5.50 16.74 -22.68
N ASN A 150 4.18 16.69 -22.49
CA ASN A 150 3.25 17.58 -23.18
C ASN A 150 2.90 18.82 -22.35
N ASP A 151 2.44 19.85 -23.05
CA ASP A 151 2.05 21.14 -22.44
C ASP A 151 0.80 21.02 -21.55
N GLN A 152 0.03 19.94 -21.70
CA GLN A 152 -1.18 19.68 -20.93
C GLN A 152 -0.89 19.07 -19.56
N SER A 153 0.37 18.75 -19.24
CA SER A 153 0.76 18.12 -17.98
C SER A 153 -0.01 16.81 -17.71
N GLN A 154 -0.33 16.04 -18.76
CA GLN A 154 -1.05 14.78 -18.67
C GLN A 154 -0.21 13.61 -19.19
N TRP A 155 -0.16 12.51 -18.45
CA TRP A 155 0.51 11.30 -18.92
C TRP A 155 -0.21 10.71 -20.13
N SER A 156 0.54 10.37 -21.18
CA SER A 156 -0.05 9.71 -22.34
C SER A 156 -0.48 8.28 -21.99
N ALA A 157 -1.48 7.77 -22.71
CA ALA A 157 -1.95 6.39 -22.53
C ALA A 157 -0.83 5.35 -22.71
N ASN A 158 0.13 5.62 -23.60
CA ASN A 158 1.29 4.75 -23.81
C ASN A 158 2.22 4.72 -22.59
N VAL A 159 2.46 5.88 -21.94
CA VAL A 159 3.27 5.93 -20.72
C VAL A 159 2.55 5.24 -19.56
N ILE A 160 1.24 5.46 -19.38
CA ILE A 160 0.47 4.77 -18.35
C ILE A 160 0.49 3.25 -18.57
N LYS A 161 0.33 2.81 -19.83
CA LYS A 161 0.39 1.38 -20.18
C LYS A 161 1.77 0.78 -19.93
N PHE A 162 2.84 1.49 -20.31
CA PHE A 162 4.21 1.08 -20.02
C PHE A 162 4.44 0.98 -18.51
N PHE A 163 4.05 2.02 -17.78
CA PHE A 163 4.22 2.09 -16.34
C PHE A 163 3.54 0.92 -15.62
N ARG A 164 2.27 0.63 -15.94
CA ARG A 164 1.54 -0.52 -15.40
C ARG A 164 2.17 -1.87 -15.73
N LYS A 165 2.84 -1.97 -16.88
CA LYS A 165 3.52 -3.22 -17.28
C LYS A 165 4.80 -3.44 -16.48
N GLU A 166 5.57 -2.38 -16.24
CA GLU A 166 6.86 -2.47 -15.54
C GLU A 166 6.71 -2.50 -14.01
N LEU A 167 5.64 -1.89 -13.47
CA LEU A 167 5.28 -1.99 -12.05
C LEU A 167 4.60 -3.33 -11.76
N ARG A 168 5.43 -4.36 -11.66
CA ARG A 168 5.02 -5.74 -11.37
C ARG A 168 4.59 -5.91 -9.91
N GLU A 169 3.52 -6.67 -9.71
CA GLU A 169 2.98 -7.02 -8.37
C GLU A 169 3.64 -8.26 -7.77
N ASP A 170 4.39 -9.02 -8.57
CA ASP A 170 4.98 -10.30 -8.22
C ASP A 170 6.48 -10.21 -7.89
N VAL A 171 7.02 -8.99 -7.80
CA VAL A 171 8.42 -8.74 -7.46
C VAL A 171 8.49 -7.52 -6.54
N PRO A 172 9.19 -7.58 -5.40
CA PRO A 172 9.34 -6.41 -4.55
C PRO A 172 10.27 -5.39 -5.19
N VAL A 173 10.04 -4.12 -4.89
CA VAL A 173 10.81 -3.00 -5.41
C VAL A 173 11.44 -2.25 -4.25
N VAL A 174 12.73 -1.97 -4.36
CA VAL A 174 13.43 -1.08 -3.44
C VAL A 174 13.21 0.36 -3.88
N VAL A 175 12.68 1.19 -2.98
CA VAL A 175 12.40 2.60 -3.25
C VAL A 175 13.15 3.52 -2.28
N ASN A 176 13.68 4.60 -2.83
CA ASN A 176 14.26 5.69 -2.06
C ASN A 176 13.19 6.76 -1.79
N VAL A 177 12.86 6.98 -0.51
CA VAL A 177 11.82 7.94 -0.12
C VAL A 177 12.43 9.33 0.00
N VAL A 178 12.14 10.19 -0.97
CA VAL A 178 12.71 11.54 -1.06
C VAL A 178 11.89 12.65 -0.39
N GLY A 179 10.67 12.34 0.07
CA GLY A 179 9.79 13.32 0.71
C GLY A 179 8.47 12.71 1.20
N ARG A 180 7.79 13.43 2.08
CA ARG A 180 6.41 13.13 2.52
C ARG A 180 5.57 14.38 2.27
N TYR A 181 4.45 14.22 1.58
CA TYR A 181 3.50 15.29 1.26
C TYR A 181 2.23 15.13 2.10
#